data_AF-A0A352Z286-F1
#
_entry.id   AF-A0A352Z286-F1
#
_cell.length_a   1.000
_cell.length_b   1.000
_cell.length_c   1.000
_cell.angle_alpha   90.00
_cell.angle_beta   90.00
_cell.angle_gamma   90.00
#
_symmetry.space_group_name_H-M   'P 1'
#
loop_
_entity.id
_entity.type
_entity.pdbx_description
1 polymer ?
#
loop_
_entity_poly.entity_id
_entity_poly.type
_entity_poly.pdbx_seq_one_letter_code
_entity_poly.pdbx_strand_id
1 'polypeptide(L)'
;MFLRWMVRNDGKGVDFGIWKKIDPSMLFIPIDFHSGNTARKLGLLKRKMNDWKAVEELTGVLREFDPADPVKYDFALFGWVSHRRFKPLQFILPYS
;
A
#
# COMPACT_ATOMS: atom_id res chain seq x y z
N MET A 1 -4.81 9.40 0.71
CA MET A 1 -3.60 9.68 1.50
C MET A 1 -3.91 10.32 2.85
N PHE A 2 -4.67 11.41 2.95
CA PHE A 2 -4.97 12.05 4.25
C PHE A 2 -5.47 11.10 5.34
N LEU A 3 -6.47 10.25 5.04
CA LEU A 3 -7.02 9.29 6.00
C LEU A 3 -5.96 8.33 6.59
N ARG A 4 -4.99 7.89 5.76
CA ARG A 4 -3.88 7.03 6.17
C ARG A 4 -3.07 7.69 7.29
N TRP A 5 -2.64 8.93 7.07
CA TRP A 5 -1.81 9.69 8.01
C TRP A 5 -2.53 9.96 9.33
N MET A 6 -3.84 10.19 9.29
CA MET A 6 -4.61 10.47 10.50
C MET A 6 -4.86 9.22 11.35
N VAL A 7 -5.01 8.05 10.73
CA VAL A 7 -5.39 6.80 11.41
C VAL A 7 -4.17 6.00 11.87
N ARG A 8 -3.19 5.77 10.99
CA ARG A 8 -2.01 4.98 11.31
C ARG A 8 -1.03 5.75 12.17
N ASN A 9 -0.18 5.02 12.89
CA ASN A 9 0.99 5.57 13.56
C ASN A 9 2.21 4.74 13.14
N ASP A 10 3.16 5.36 12.44
CA ASP A 10 4.38 4.69 11.97
C ASP A 10 5.58 4.87 12.92
N GLY A 11 5.43 5.68 13.98
CA GLY A 11 6.51 6.04 14.90
C GLY A 11 7.64 6.85 14.29
N LYS A 12 7.49 7.30 13.03
CA LYS A 12 8.51 8.03 12.24
C LYS A 12 8.08 9.45 11.88
N GLY A 13 6.85 9.83 12.23
CA GLY A 13 6.32 11.18 12.10
C GLY A 13 5.67 11.49 10.75
N VAL A 14 5.53 10.50 9.86
CA VAL A 14 4.74 10.67 8.62
C VAL A 14 3.28 10.34 8.87
N ASP A 15 3.01 9.23 9.57
CA ASP A 15 1.68 8.86 10.00
C ASP A 15 1.44 9.36 11.45
N PHE A 16 0.60 10.39 11.62
CA PHE A 16 0.36 11.05 12.91
C PHE A 16 -0.42 10.20 13.91
N GLY A 17 -1.36 9.39 13.42
CA GLY A 17 -2.17 8.48 14.25
C GLY A 17 -3.08 9.20 15.25
N ILE A 18 -3.56 10.39 14.92
CA ILE A 18 -4.43 11.19 15.79
C ILE A 18 -5.80 10.52 15.98
N TRP A 19 -6.30 9.79 14.98
CA TRP A 19 -7.61 9.15 14.99
C TRP A 19 -7.52 7.71 15.48
N LYS A 20 -7.80 7.50 16.78
CA LYS A 20 -7.70 6.18 17.44
C LYS A 20 -8.94 5.29 17.33
N LYS A 21 -10.05 5.80 16.78
CA LYS A 21 -11.33 5.08 16.66
C LYS A 21 -11.47 4.27 15.38
N ILE A 22 -10.52 4.40 14.45
CA ILE A 22 -10.50 3.68 13.19
C ILE A 22 -9.27 2.78 13.23
N ASP A 23 -9.45 1.50 12.94
CA ASP A 23 -8.36 0.54 12.86
C ASP A 23 -7.70 0.61 11.46
N PRO A 24 -6.35 0.56 11.36
CA PRO A 24 -5.65 0.56 10.07
C PRO A 24 -6.06 -0.58 9.12
N SER A 25 -6.51 -1.73 9.62
CA SER A 25 -7.00 -2.86 8.81
C SER A 25 -8.23 -2.52 7.96
N MET A 26 -8.99 -1.50 8.39
CA MET A 26 -10.16 -1.00 7.66
C MET A 26 -9.81 -0.07 6.50
N LEU A 27 -8.54 0.34 6.39
CA LEU A 27 -8.11 1.24 5.33
C LEU A 27 -7.90 0.50 4.00
N PHE A 28 -8.13 1.24 2.92
CA PHE A 28 -7.88 0.79 1.56
C PHE A 28 -6.72 1.57 0.95
N ILE A 29 -5.88 0.88 0.18
CA ILE A 29 -4.72 1.51 -0.45
C ILE A 29 -5.22 2.46 -1.54
N PRO A 30 -4.86 3.75 -1.53
CA PRO A 30 -5.20 4.59 -2.67
C PRO A 30 -4.34 4.19 -3.85
N ILE A 31 -4.97 4.15 -5.03
CA ILE A 31 -4.31 3.89 -6.30
C ILE A 31 -4.33 5.18 -7.11
N ASP A 32 -3.15 5.61 -7.53
CA ASP A 32 -2.94 6.60 -8.57
C ASP A 32 -2.22 5.98 -9.78
N PHE A 33 -1.84 6.83 -10.74
CA PHE A 33 -1.18 6.38 -11.96
C PHE A 33 0.13 5.63 -11.68
N HIS A 34 0.96 6.12 -10.75
CA HIS A 34 2.28 5.53 -10.48
C HIS A 34 2.17 4.25 -9.66
N SER A 35 1.43 4.30 -8.55
CA SER A 35 1.21 3.16 -7.66
C SER A 35 0.50 2.00 -8.37
N GLY A 36 -0.51 2.29 -9.21
CA GLY A 36 -1.18 1.28 -10.03
C GLY A 36 -0.26 0.63 -11.05
N ASN A 37 0.63 1.39 -11.69
CA ASN A 37 1.61 0.86 -12.63
C ASN A 37 2.67 0.00 -11.93
N THR A 38 3.17 0.43 -10.77
CA THR A 38 4.08 -0.37 -9.95
C THR A 38 3.42 -1.68 -9.52
N ALA A 39 2.20 -1.63 -8.97
CA ALA A 39 1.47 -2.82 -8.54
C ALA A 39 1.28 -3.84 -9.67
N ARG A 40 0.97 -3.40 -10.89
CA ARG A 40 0.88 -4.26 -12.08
C ARG A 40 2.22 -4.88 -12.47
N LYS A 41 3.30 -4.10 -12.46
CA LYS A 41 4.65 -4.60 -12.75
C LYS A 41 5.12 -5.63 -11.72
N LEU A 42 4.63 -5.53 -10.49
CA LEU A 42 4.89 -6.48 -9.41
C LEU A 42 3.95 -7.69 -9.40
N GLY A 43 2.96 -7.74 -10.30
CA GLY A 43 1.98 -8.82 -10.35
C GLY A 43 0.92 -8.78 -9.24
N LEU A 44 0.85 -7.70 -8.45
CA LEU A 44 -0.07 -7.53 -7.33
C LEU A 44 -1.46 -7.04 -7.77
N LEU A 45 -1.56 -6.45 -8.97
CA LEU A 45 -2.79 -5.92 -9.53
C LEU A 45 -2.90 -6.38 -10.99
N LYS A 46 -4.00 -7.07 -11.33
CA LYS A 46 -4.27 -7.54 -12.70
C LYS A 46 -5.19 -6.58 -13.45
N ARG A 47 -6.13 -5.92 -12.74
CA ARG A 47 -7.07 -4.98 -13.36
C ARG A 47 -6.35 -3.81 -14.03
N LYS A 48 -6.75 -3.50 -15.27
CA LYS A 48 -6.16 -2.40 -16.07
C LYS A 48 -6.66 -1.01 -15.67
N MET A 49 -7.93 -0.89 -15.27
CA MET A 49 -8.52 0.38 -14.83
C MET A 49 -8.11 0.71 -13.39
N ASN A 50 -7.92 1.99 -13.08
CA ASN A 50 -7.71 2.49 -11.72
C ASN A 50 -9.06 2.93 -11.13
N ASP A 51 -9.92 1.98 -10.81
CA ASP A 51 -11.22 2.22 -10.17
C ASP A 51 -11.30 1.52 -8.81
N TRP A 52 -12.48 1.60 -8.18
CA TRP A 52 -12.69 1.00 -6.86
C TRP A 52 -12.40 -0.50 -6.83
N LYS A 53 -12.70 -1.24 -7.90
CA LYS A 53 -12.39 -2.67 -7.98
C LYS A 53 -10.89 -2.95 -7.97
N ALA A 54 -10.08 -2.07 -8.58
CA ALA A 54 -8.62 -2.18 -8.49
C ALA A 54 -8.12 -1.92 -7.07
N VAL A 55 -8.75 -0.98 -6.35
CA VAL A 55 -8.45 -0.69 -4.95
C VAL A 55 -8.77 -1.90 -4.07
N GLU A 56 -9.94 -2.52 -4.27
CA GLU A 56 -10.33 -3.75 -3.57
C GLU A 56 -9.38 -4.91 -3.86
N GLU A 57 -9.06 -5.15 -5.14
CA GLU A 57 -8.14 -6.21 -5.57
C GLU A 57 -6.76 -6.04 -4.92
N LEU A 58 -6.16 -4.85 -5.05
CA LEU A 58 -4.83 -4.59 -4.51
C LEU A 58 -4.84 -4.63 -2.98
N THR A 59 -5.83 -4.01 -2.33
CA THR A 59 -5.94 -4.07 -0.86
C THR A 59 -6.11 -5.51 -0.38
N GLY A 60 -6.87 -6.34 -1.11
CA GLY A 60 -7.03 -7.76 -0.85
C GLY A 60 -5.69 -8.49 -0.83
N VAL A 61 -4.89 -8.32 -1.89
CA VAL A 61 -3.53 -8.88 -1.96
C VAL A 61 -2.64 -8.35 -0.83
N LEU A 62 -2.72 -7.06 -0.51
CA LEU A 62 -1.91 -6.48 0.57
C LEU A 62 -2.29 -6.98 1.98
N ARG A 63 -3.56 -7.35 2.19
CA ARG A 63 -4.02 -8.00 3.42
C ARG A 63 -3.45 -9.41 3.61
N GLU A 64 -3.07 -10.10 2.53
CA GLU A 64 -2.38 -11.39 2.64
C GLU A 64 -0.97 -11.23 3.23
N PHE A 65 -0.34 -10.05 3.06
CA PHE A 65 0.97 -9.75 3.65
C PHE A 65 0.87 -9.15 5.05
N ASP A 66 -0.07 -8.23 5.27
CA ASP A 66 -0.38 -7.71 6.61
C ASP A 66 -1.88 -7.36 6.71
N PRO A 67 -2.69 -8.20 7.37
CA PRO A 67 -4.11 -7.94 7.53
C PRO A 67 -4.41 -6.83 8.55
N ALA A 68 -3.51 -6.60 9.51
CA ALA A 68 -3.69 -5.55 10.52
C ALA A 68 -3.40 -4.16 9.93
N ASP A 69 -2.56 -4.09 8.90
CA ASP A 69 -2.11 -2.80 8.37
C ASP A 69 -1.78 -2.81 6.85
N PRO A 70 -2.76 -3.13 5.98
CA PRO A 70 -2.53 -3.38 4.55
C PRO A 70 -2.08 -2.14 3.77
N VAL A 71 -2.33 -0.95 4.28
CA VAL A 71 -1.98 0.31 3.59
C VAL A 71 -0.54 0.76 3.84
N LYS A 72 0.26 0.01 4.63
CA LYS A 72 1.66 0.38 4.95
C LYS A 72 2.60 0.29 3.76
N TYR A 73 2.18 -0.48 2.76
CA TYR A 73 2.93 -0.74 1.54
C TYR A 73 2.82 0.38 0.51
N ASP A 74 2.10 1.47 0.80
CA ASP A 74 1.96 2.61 -0.12
C ASP A 74 3.33 3.17 -0.52
N PHE A 75 4.24 3.38 0.44
CA PHE A 75 5.60 3.83 0.16
C PHE A 75 6.36 2.91 -0.82
N ALA A 76 6.18 1.59 -0.70
CA ALA A 76 6.84 0.63 -1.59
C ALA A 76 6.33 0.71 -3.03
N LEU A 77 5.04 1.04 -3.21
CA LEU A 77 4.43 1.22 -4.53
C LEU A 77 4.83 2.56 -5.19
N PHE A 78 5.16 3.57 -4.40
CA PHE A 78 5.68 4.86 -4.89
C PHE A 78 7.20 4.86 -5.17
N GLY A 79 8.00 4.10 -4.41
CA GLY A 79 9.47 4.14 -4.47
C GLY A 79 10.12 3.69 -5.78
N TRP A 80 9.35 3.17 -6.74
CA TRP A 80 9.87 2.59 -7.99
C TRP A 80 10.43 3.58 -9.00
N VAL A 81 10.08 4.87 -8.93
CA VAL A 81 10.45 5.83 -9.98
C VAL A 81 11.90 6.30 -9.89
N SER A 82 12.58 6.19 -8.75
CA SER A 82 13.89 6.83 -8.57
C SER A 82 15.10 5.89 -8.66
N HIS A 83 14.99 4.58 -8.41
CA HIS A 83 16.15 3.70 -8.35
C HIS A 83 15.91 2.35 -9.07
N ARG A 84 16.57 2.15 -10.22
CA ARG A 84 16.66 0.85 -10.94
C ARG A 84 17.32 -0.30 -10.14
N ARG A 85 17.55 -0.13 -8.84
CA ARG A 85 18.16 -1.11 -7.92
C ARG A 85 17.27 -1.50 -6.73
N PHE A 86 16.04 -0.99 -6.61
CA PHE A 86 15.14 -1.38 -5.53
C PHE A 86 14.43 -2.70 -5.86
N LYS A 87 14.61 -3.75 -5.05
CA LYS A 87 13.85 -5.01 -5.14
C LYS A 87 12.67 -4.93 -4.15
N PRO A 88 11.49 -4.39 -4.54
CA PRO A 88 10.35 -4.24 -3.63
C PRO A 88 9.80 -5.58 -3.14
N LEU A 89 10.08 -6.67 -3.85
CA LEU A 89 9.70 -8.02 -3.45
C LEU A 89 10.27 -8.39 -2.08
N GLN A 90 11.42 -7.84 -1.65
CA GLN A 90 11.96 -8.06 -0.30
C GLN A 90 11.17 -7.34 0.81
N PHE A 91 10.38 -6.33 0.48
CA PHE A 91 9.54 -5.60 1.44
C PHE A 91 8.08 -6.11 1.45
N ILE A 92 7.69 -6.85 0.41
CA ILE A 92 6.31 -7.32 0.21
C ILE A 92 6.21 -8.83 0.43
N LEU A 93 7.21 -9.63 0.04
CA LEU A 93 7.21 -11.06 0.30
C LEU A 93 7.87 -11.37 1.64
N PRO A 94 7.25 -12.20 2.51
CA PRO A 94 7.97 -12.79 3.63
C PRO A 94 9.10 -13.65 3.05
N TYR A 95 10.31 -13.49 3.59
CA TYR A 95 11.51 -14.23 3.20
C TYR A 95 11.22 -15.72 2.99
N SER A 96 11.55 -16.25 1.80
CA SER A 96 11.82 -17.68 1.57
C SER A 96 13.31 -17.94 1.69
#